data_AF-A0A4Y2EGG6-F1
#
_entry.id   AF-A0A4Y2EGG6-F1
#
_cell.length_a   1.000
_cell.length_b   1.000
_cell.length_c   1.000
_cell.angle_alpha   90.00
_cell.angle_beta   90.00
_cell.angle_gamma   90.00
#
_symmetry.space_group_name_H-M   'P 1'
#
loop_
_entity.id
_entity.type
_entity.pdbx_description
1 polymer ?
#
loop_
_entity_poly.entity_id
_entity_poly.type
_entity_poly.pdbx_seq_one_letter_code
_entity_poly.pdbx_strand_id
1 'polypeptide(L)'
;MIEQYISQPECLILAVTPANQDLATSDALEIARKADPERLRTIGVLTKLDIMDEGTDALDILENRQVTLKRGWVGVMNRSQRDIDGGKDIQYILDKEKNFFATKECYRHLADRMGTPYLRRSLQRILKSHIKAALPDVRSKLADKLAGYHKKLKEFESNMGEDSSGKQFYMI
;
A
#
# COMPACT_ATOMS: atom_id res chain seq x y z
N MET A 1 -9.23 -1.83 12.81
CA MET A 1 -8.31 -2.87 12.27
C MET A 1 -7.39 -2.31 11.17
N ILE A 2 -7.89 -1.61 10.14
CA ILE A 2 -7.05 -1.04 9.05
C ILE A 2 -6.22 0.16 9.52
N GLU A 3 -6.83 1.06 10.30
CA GLU A 3 -6.21 2.31 10.80
C GLU A 3 -4.90 2.09 11.56
N GLN A 4 -4.77 0.96 12.27
CA GLN A 4 -3.56 0.61 13.02
C GLN A 4 -2.34 0.42 12.10
N TYR A 5 -2.55 -0.06 10.87
CA TYR A 5 -1.48 -0.24 9.90
C TYR A 5 -1.22 1.05 9.12
N ILE A 6 -2.27 1.66 8.58
CA ILE A 6 -2.11 2.83 7.70
C ILE A 6 -1.69 4.09 8.47
N SER A 7 -1.90 4.16 9.80
CA SER A 7 -1.41 5.26 10.64
C SER A 7 0.11 5.30 10.75
N GLN A 8 0.80 4.19 10.49
CA GLN A 8 2.26 4.18 10.46
C GLN A 8 2.77 4.93 9.22
N PRO A 9 3.68 5.91 9.38
CA PRO A 9 4.22 6.67 8.25
C PRO A 9 5.04 5.79 7.28
N GLU A 10 5.57 4.67 7.76
CA GLU A 10 6.31 3.67 6.97
C GLU A 10 5.40 2.71 6.17
N CYS A 11 4.08 2.84 6.29
CA CYS A 11 3.12 2.03 5.55
C CYS A 11 2.80 2.69 4.19
N LEU A 12 3.09 2.00 3.08
CA LEU A 12 2.60 2.40 1.77
C LEU A 12 1.12 2.02 1.63
N ILE A 13 0.31 2.96 1.14
CA ILE A 13 -1.13 2.74 0.98
C ILE A 13 -1.42 2.49 -0.51
N LEU A 14 -2.02 1.35 -0.82
CA LEU A 14 -2.54 1.04 -2.16
C LEU A 14 -4.06 1.23 -2.15
N ALA A 15 -4.53 2.38 -2.63
CA ALA A 15 -5.94 2.70 -2.70
C ALA A 15 -6.54 2.13 -3.99
N VAL A 16 -7.24 1.00 -3.88
CA VAL A 16 -7.85 0.32 -5.00
C VAL A 16 -9.29 0.79 -5.16
N THR A 17 -9.62 1.36 -6.30
CA THR A 17 -10.97 1.85 -6.63
C THR A 17 -11.41 1.22 -7.96
N PRO A 18 -12.66 0.76 -8.09
CA PRO A 18 -13.18 0.32 -9.38
C PRO A 18 -13.57 1.54 -10.24
N ALA A 19 -13.32 1.47 -11.54
CA ALA A 19 -13.55 2.58 -12.48
C ALA A 19 -15.03 2.90 -12.73
N ASN A 20 -15.93 1.98 -12.38
CA ASN A 20 -17.37 2.16 -12.50
C ASN A 20 -18.01 2.87 -11.28
N GLN A 21 -17.20 3.29 -10.31
CA GLN A 21 -17.66 4.06 -9.15
C GLN A 21 -17.01 5.44 -9.17
N ASP A 22 -17.75 6.44 -8.71
CA ASP A 22 -17.20 7.78 -8.53
C ASP A 22 -16.09 7.77 -7.48
N LEU A 23 -14.95 8.40 -7.80
CA LEU A 23 -13.85 8.55 -6.86
C LEU A 23 -14.25 9.28 -5.58
N ALA A 24 -15.21 10.20 -5.68
CA ALA A 24 -15.70 10.98 -4.55
C ALA A 24 -16.40 10.11 -3.50
N THR A 25 -16.93 8.94 -3.90
CA THR A 25 -17.56 7.97 -3.00
C THR A 25 -16.63 6.82 -2.64
N SER A 26 -15.34 6.90 -2.98
CA SER A 26 -14.40 5.81 -2.70
C SER A 26 -13.96 5.82 -1.23
N ASP A 27 -14.47 4.87 -0.46
CA ASP A 27 -14.07 4.64 0.94
C ASP A 27 -12.56 4.47 1.10
N ALA A 28 -11.92 3.77 0.16
CA ALA A 28 -10.48 3.53 0.16
C ALA A 28 -9.68 4.84 0.13
N LEU A 29 -10.11 5.81 -0.68
CA LEU A 29 -9.46 7.13 -0.77
C LEU A 29 -9.78 7.99 0.44
N GLU A 30 -10.98 7.91 0.99
CA GLU A 30 -11.33 8.66 2.20
C GLU A 30 -10.48 8.19 3.38
N ILE A 31 -10.37 6.88 3.58
CA ILE A 31 -9.53 6.27 4.62
C ILE A 31 -8.05 6.61 4.38
N ALA A 32 -7.57 6.51 3.14
CA ALA A 32 -6.20 6.89 2.79
C ALA A 32 -5.93 8.37 3.08
N ARG A 33 -6.88 9.27 2.76
CA ARG A 33 -6.75 10.71 3.04
C ARG A 33 -6.66 11.03 4.53
N LYS A 34 -7.38 10.29 5.38
CA LYS A 34 -7.30 10.46 6.84
C LYS A 34 -5.90 10.10 7.38
N ALA A 35 -5.27 9.08 6.82
CA ALA A 35 -3.94 8.63 7.25
C ALA A 35 -2.76 9.33 6.54
N ASP A 36 -2.95 9.79 5.31
CA ASP A 36 -1.96 10.45 4.45
C ASP A 36 -2.56 11.72 3.80
N PRO A 37 -2.78 12.81 4.58
CA PRO A 37 -3.40 14.03 4.07
C PRO A 37 -2.61 14.68 2.92
N GLU A 38 -1.28 14.56 2.96
CA GLU A 38 -0.37 15.09 1.94
C GLU A 38 -0.24 14.17 0.70
N ARG A 39 -0.82 12.96 0.77
CA ARG A 39 -0.87 11.97 -0.33
C ARG A 39 0.52 11.57 -0.83
N LEU A 40 1.49 11.50 0.09
CA LEU A 40 2.91 11.23 -0.20
C LEU A 40 3.21 9.74 -0.36
N ARG A 41 2.45 8.88 0.33
CA ARG A 41 2.67 7.43 0.40
C ARG A 41 1.49 6.61 -0.12
N THR A 42 0.47 7.29 -0.62
CA THR A 42 -0.69 6.69 -1.29
C THR A 42 -0.46 6.51 -2.78
N ILE A 43 -0.81 5.33 -3.29
CA ILE A 43 -0.77 4.95 -4.71
C ILE A 43 -2.19 4.60 -5.13
N GLY A 44 -2.69 5.24 -6.18
CA GLY A 44 -4.02 4.95 -6.72
C GLY A 44 -3.96 3.79 -7.70
N VAL A 45 -4.84 2.80 -7.51
CA VAL A 45 -5.02 1.70 -8.46
C VAL A 45 -6.45 1.69 -8.91
N LEU A 46 -6.64 1.83 -10.21
CA LEU A 46 -7.96 1.82 -10.83
C LEU A 46 -8.19 0.45 -11.48
N THR A 47 -9.28 -0.20 -11.12
CA THR A 47 -9.64 -1.56 -11.62
C THR A 47 -10.92 -1.52 -12.44
N LYS A 48 -11.30 -2.62 -13.08
CA LYS A 48 -12.59 -2.75 -13.80
C LYS A 48 -12.79 -1.75 -14.94
N LEU A 49 -11.70 -1.31 -15.58
CA LEU A 49 -11.71 -0.40 -16.73
C LEU A 49 -12.38 -1.01 -17.98
N ASP A 50 -12.47 -2.34 -18.02
CA ASP A 50 -13.08 -3.14 -19.08
C ASP A 50 -14.61 -3.14 -19.08
N ILE A 51 -15.23 -2.87 -17.93
CA ILE A 51 -16.70 -2.91 -17.76
C ILE A 51 -17.31 -1.53 -17.50
N MET A 52 -16.61 -0.46 -17.89
CA MET A 52 -17.16 0.88 -17.88
C MET A 52 -18.24 1.03 -18.95
N ASP A 53 -19.24 1.87 -18.66
CA ASP A 53 -20.33 2.14 -19.60
C ASP A 53 -19.81 2.81 -20.87
N GLU A 54 -20.41 2.46 -22.01
CA GLU A 54 -20.04 3.06 -23.30
C GLU A 54 -20.23 4.58 -23.27
N GLY A 55 -19.24 5.31 -23.79
CA GLY A 55 -19.22 6.78 -23.74
C GLY A 55 -18.58 7.36 -22.48
N THR A 56 -18.18 6.53 -21.51
CA THR A 56 -17.41 6.97 -20.33
C THR A 56 -15.96 6.48 -20.38
N ASP A 57 -15.06 7.26 -19.78
CA ASP A 57 -13.67 6.90 -19.56
C ASP A 57 -13.19 7.43 -18.21
N ALA A 58 -12.04 6.91 -17.77
CA ALA A 58 -11.39 7.28 -16.52
C ALA A 58 -10.09 8.07 -16.78
N LEU A 59 -10.02 8.79 -17.89
CA LEU A 59 -8.79 9.43 -18.33
C LEU A 59 -8.32 10.50 -17.32
N ASP A 60 -9.24 11.33 -16.83
CA ASP A 60 -8.94 12.36 -15.82
C ASP A 60 -8.38 11.79 -14.52
N ILE A 61 -8.78 10.57 -14.17
CA ILE A 61 -8.27 9.85 -13.01
C ILE A 61 -6.85 9.37 -13.29
N LEU A 62 -6.67 8.65 -14.39
CA LEU A 62 -5.39 8.05 -14.78
C LEU A 62 -4.30 9.10 -15.08
N GLU A 63 -4.71 10.28 -15.56
CA GLU A 63 -3.84 11.44 -15.78
C GLU A 63 -3.66 12.32 -14.54
N ASN A 64 -4.18 11.87 -13.39
CA ASN A 64 -3.98 12.50 -12.08
C ASN A 64 -4.59 13.92 -11.97
N ARG A 65 -5.60 14.23 -12.80
CA ARG A 65 -6.29 15.54 -12.86
C ARG A 65 -7.42 15.66 -11.85
N GLN A 66 -8.18 14.59 -11.61
CA GLN A 66 -9.34 14.64 -10.70
C GLN A 66 -8.93 14.55 -9.21
N VAL A 67 -8.20 13.50 -8.83
CA VAL A 67 -7.64 13.34 -7.48
C VAL A 67 -6.12 13.19 -7.59
N THR A 68 -5.41 14.27 -7.31
CA THR A 68 -3.95 14.28 -7.41
C THR A 68 -3.30 13.50 -6.28
N LEU A 69 -2.58 12.43 -6.63
CA LEU A 69 -1.69 11.65 -5.76
C LEU A 69 -0.23 11.88 -6.17
N LYS A 70 0.70 11.97 -5.22
CA LYS A 70 2.12 12.18 -5.54
C LYS A 70 2.75 11.00 -6.27
N ARG A 71 2.22 9.79 -6.05
CA ARG A 71 2.65 8.56 -6.74
C ARG A 71 1.80 8.22 -7.96
N GLY A 72 0.79 9.04 -8.25
CA GLY A 72 -0.09 8.90 -9.40
C GLY A 72 -1.04 7.71 -9.31
N TRP A 73 -1.61 7.40 -10.48
CA TRP A 73 -2.60 6.35 -10.69
C TRP A 73 -2.09 5.30 -11.66
N VAL A 74 -2.50 4.06 -11.45
CA VAL A 74 -2.24 2.95 -12.36
C VAL A 74 -3.53 2.17 -12.61
N GLY A 75 -3.94 2.11 -13.87
CA GLY A 75 -5.04 1.26 -14.32
C GLY A 75 -4.59 -0.18 -14.47
N VAL A 76 -5.36 -1.12 -13.93
CA VAL A 76 -5.12 -2.56 -14.08
C VAL A 76 -6.40 -3.29 -14.44
N MET A 77 -6.24 -4.44 -15.11
CA MET A 77 -7.34 -5.35 -15.40
C MET A 77 -7.10 -6.70 -14.73
N ASN A 78 -8.14 -7.18 -14.06
CA ASN A 78 -8.13 -8.45 -13.33
C ASN A 78 -8.93 -9.50 -14.09
N ARG A 79 -8.82 -10.76 -13.64
CA ARG A 79 -9.69 -11.84 -14.11
C ARG A 79 -11.15 -11.52 -13.79
N SER A 80 -12.02 -11.71 -14.77
CA SER A 80 -13.46 -11.77 -14.51
C SER A 80 -13.82 -13.14 -13.90
N GLN A 81 -15.01 -13.25 -13.30
CA GLN A 81 -15.48 -14.54 -12.78
C GLN A 81 -15.51 -15.62 -13.87
N ARG A 82 -15.91 -15.27 -15.10
CA ARG A 82 -15.91 -16.18 -16.25
C ARG A 82 -14.51 -16.65 -16.63
N ASP A 83 -13.50 -15.79 -16.51
CA ASP A 83 -12.10 -16.17 -16.78
C ASP A 83 -11.58 -17.16 -15.72
N ILE A 84 -12.03 -17.01 -14.47
CA ILE A 84 -11.70 -17.93 -13.38
C ILE A 84 -12.36 -19.30 -13.61
N ASP A 85 -13.67 -19.30 -13.88
CA ASP A 85 -14.43 -20.53 -14.11
C ASP A 85 -13.94 -21.27 -15.36
N GLY A 86 -13.51 -20.53 -16.38
CA GLY A 86 -12.90 -21.06 -17.60
C GLY A 86 -11.42 -21.45 -17.48
N GLY A 87 -10.83 -21.39 -16.28
CA GLY A 87 -9.45 -21.83 -16.03
C GLY A 87 -8.39 -21.05 -16.81
N LYS A 88 -8.66 -19.78 -17.16
CA LYS A 88 -7.72 -18.96 -17.95
C LYS A 88 -6.44 -18.68 -17.15
N ASP A 89 -5.31 -18.81 -17.83
CA ASP A 89 -4.01 -18.57 -17.23
C ASP A 89 -3.75 -17.08 -17.00
N ILE A 90 -2.69 -16.78 -16.27
CA ILE A 90 -2.31 -15.40 -15.96
C ILE A 90 -1.82 -14.68 -17.23
N GLN A 91 -1.15 -15.39 -18.14
CA GLN A 91 -0.61 -14.79 -19.37
C GLN A 91 -1.72 -14.25 -20.27
N TYR A 92 -2.81 -15.01 -20.42
CA TYR A 92 -3.99 -14.55 -21.14
C TYR A 92 -4.50 -13.19 -20.64
N ILE A 93 -4.49 -12.96 -19.34
CA ILE A 93 -4.94 -11.69 -18.75
C ILE A 93 -3.93 -10.57 -18.98
N LEU A 94 -2.63 -10.87 -18.89
CA LEU A 94 -1.59 -9.88 -19.18
C LEU A 94 -1.62 -9.44 -20.66
N ASP A 95 -1.87 -10.38 -21.57
CA ASP A 95 -2.01 -10.08 -23.00
C ASP A 95 -3.30 -9.30 -23.29
N LYS A 96 -4.42 -9.70 -22.67
CA LYS A 96 -5.69 -8.95 -22.72
C LYS A 96 -5.51 -7.53 -22.19
N GLU A 97 -4.78 -7.38 -21.09
CA GLU A 97 -4.45 -6.09 -20.47
C GLU A 97 -3.64 -5.20 -21.39
N LYS A 98 -2.55 -5.73 -21.92
CA LYS A 98 -1.70 -5.04 -22.88
C LYS A 98 -2.49 -4.61 -24.11
N ASN A 99 -3.30 -5.49 -24.67
CA ASN A 99 -4.10 -5.21 -25.85
C ASN A 99 -5.13 -4.11 -25.59
N PHE A 100 -5.84 -4.14 -24.46
CA PHE A 100 -6.83 -3.12 -24.10
C PHE A 100 -6.23 -1.71 -24.04
N PHE A 101 -5.10 -1.54 -23.35
CA PHE A 101 -4.44 -0.23 -23.28
C PHE A 101 -3.82 0.19 -24.61
N ALA A 102 -3.45 -0.75 -25.48
CA ALA A 102 -2.90 -0.45 -26.80
C ALA A 102 -3.96 -0.10 -27.85
N THR A 103 -5.15 -0.71 -27.78
CA THR A 103 -6.21 -0.55 -28.79
C THR A 103 -7.22 0.54 -28.44
N LYS A 104 -7.50 0.77 -27.15
CA LYS A 104 -8.49 1.78 -26.73
C LYS A 104 -7.90 3.19 -26.90
N GLU A 105 -8.48 3.96 -27.82
CA GLU A 105 -7.95 5.25 -28.29
C GLU A 105 -7.65 6.22 -27.14
N CYS A 106 -8.57 6.35 -26.17
CA CYS A 106 -8.41 7.26 -25.04
C CYS A 106 -7.29 6.87 -24.07
N TYR A 107 -6.80 5.62 -24.06
CA TYR A 107 -5.74 5.17 -23.14
C TYR A 107 -4.41 4.88 -23.83
N ARG A 108 -4.35 4.97 -25.16
CA ARG A 108 -3.20 4.55 -25.96
C ARG A 108 -1.91 5.26 -25.58
N HIS A 109 -1.97 6.56 -25.29
CA HIS A 109 -0.82 7.35 -24.84
C HIS A 109 -0.37 7.02 -23.41
N LEU A 110 -1.20 6.32 -22.63
CA LEU A 110 -0.88 5.88 -21.28
C LEU A 110 -0.39 4.44 -21.22
N ALA A 111 -0.44 3.68 -22.31
CA ALA A 111 -0.18 2.24 -22.32
C ALA A 111 1.12 1.82 -21.63
N ASP A 112 2.20 2.60 -21.77
CA ASP A 112 3.50 2.31 -21.15
C ASP A 112 3.52 2.47 -19.61
N ARG A 113 2.56 3.24 -19.07
CA ARG A 113 2.41 3.55 -17.63
C ARG A 113 1.20 2.86 -17.00
N MET A 114 0.60 1.89 -17.69
CA MET A 114 -0.57 1.16 -17.23
C MET A 114 -0.30 -0.34 -17.16
N GLY A 115 -1.25 -1.04 -16.54
CA GLY A 115 -1.26 -2.48 -16.40
C GLY A 115 -0.45 -3.02 -15.23
N THR A 116 -0.72 -4.27 -14.93
CA THR A 116 -0.13 -5.08 -13.88
C THR A 116 1.41 -5.14 -13.98
N PRO A 117 2.03 -5.29 -15.17
CA PRO A 117 3.49 -5.28 -15.28
C PRO A 117 4.11 -3.95 -14.85
N TYR A 118 3.51 -2.82 -15.23
CA TYR A 118 3.96 -1.50 -14.81
C TYR A 118 3.76 -1.29 -13.30
N LEU A 119 2.58 -1.64 -12.79
CA LEU A 119 2.27 -1.55 -11.36
C LEU A 119 3.31 -2.30 -10.53
N ARG A 120 3.65 -3.53 -10.92
CA ARG A 120 4.66 -4.35 -10.23
C ARG A 120 6.03 -3.67 -10.19
N ARG A 121 6.53 -3.18 -11.32
CA ARG A 121 7.82 -2.48 -11.40
C ARG A 121 7.81 -1.20 -10.57
N SER A 122 6.70 -0.44 -10.64
CA SER A 122 6.54 0.80 -9.89
C SER A 122 6.53 0.55 -8.39
N LEU A 123 5.72 -0.42 -7.92
CA LEU A 123 5.66 -0.83 -6.51
C LEU A 123 7.02 -1.31 -6.01
N GLN A 124 7.73 -2.12 -6.79
CA GLN A 124 9.05 -2.60 -6.40
C GLN A 124 10.05 -1.44 -6.21
N ARG A 125 10.06 -0.47 -7.13
CA ARG A 125 10.91 0.72 -7.03
C ARG A 125 10.53 1.58 -5.82
N ILE A 126 9.23 1.83 -5.64
CA ILE A 126 8.71 2.64 -4.52
C ILE A 126 9.05 1.98 -3.20
N LEU A 127 8.79 0.68 -3.05
CA LEU A 127 9.06 -0.07 -1.82
C LEU A 127 10.56 -0.07 -1.49
N LYS A 128 11.43 -0.32 -2.48
CA LYS A 128 12.89 -0.26 -2.28
C LYS A 128 13.33 1.12 -1.79
N SER A 129 12.82 2.19 -2.40
CA SER A 129 13.13 3.56 -1.99
C SER A 129 12.60 3.88 -0.60
N HIS A 130 11.39 3.41 -0.29
CA HIS A 130 10.72 3.67 0.98
C HIS A 130 11.42 2.97 2.14
N ILE A 131 11.78 1.69 1.97
CA ILE A 131 12.58 0.94 2.95
C ILE A 131 13.91 1.65 3.21
N LYS A 132 14.64 2.02 2.15
CA LYS A 132 15.94 2.72 2.30
C LYS A 132 15.81 4.02 3.10
N ALA A 133 14.74 4.79 2.87
CA ALA A 133 14.50 6.03 3.59
C ALA A 133 14.10 5.80 5.05
N ALA A 134 13.36 4.71 5.35
CA ALA A 134 12.90 4.41 6.71
C ALA A 134 13.95 3.72 7.60
N LEU A 135 14.97 3.07 7.02
CA LEU A 135 15.97 2.30 7.76
C LEU A 135 16.72 3.09 8.86
N PRO A 136 17.18 4.34 8.64
CA PRO A 136 17.85 5.11 9.68
C PRO A 136 16.96 5.35 10.90
N ASP A 137 15.69 5.71 10.67
CA ASP A 137 14.72 6.00 11.73
C ASP A 137 14.36 4.73 12.50
N VAL A 138 14.15 3.62 11.80
CA VAL A 138 13.90 2.31 12.43
C VAL A 138 15.08 1.92 13.34
N ARG A 139 16.32 2.13 12.87
CA ARG A 139 17.53 1.86 13.66
C ARG A 139 17.59 2.76 14.91
N SER A 140 17.26 4.04 14.79
CA SER A 140 17.20 4.96 15.94
C SER A 140 16.16 4.50 16.96
N LYS A 141 14.92 4.25 16.51
CA LYS A 141 13.82 3.77 17.36
C LYS A 141 14.19 2.47 18.10
N LEU A 142 14.93 1.57 17.46
CA LEU A 142 15.40 0.33 18.09
C LEU A 142 16.46 0.60 19.16
N ALA A 143 17.43 1.47 18.88
CA ALA A 143 18.45 1.86 19.85
C ALA A 143 17.83 2.52 21.09
N ASP A 144 16.87 3.41 20.89
CA ASP A 144 16.15 4.08 21.98
C ASP A 144 15.35 3.09 22.83
N LYS A 145 14.67 2.13 22.19
CA LYS A 145 13.95 1.05 22.90
C LYS A 145 14.90 0.16 23.70
N LEU A 146 16.04 -0.23 23.14
CA LEU A 146 17.05 -1.03 23.83
C LEU A 146 17.60 -0.28 25.05
N ALA A 147 17.94 1.00 24.91
CA ALA A 147 18.38 1.83 26.03
C ALA A 147 17.31 1.93 27.13
N GLY A 148 16.04 2.09 26.73
CA GLY A 148 14.91 2.10 27.65
C GLY A 148 14.73 0.78 28.40
N TYR A 149 14.88 -0.37 27.72
CA TYR A 149 14.82 -1.69 28.35
C TYR A 149 16.00 -1.94 29.29
N HIS A 150 17.22 -1.55 28.93
CA HIS A 150 18.38 -1.65 29.82
C HIS A 150 18.21 -0.80 31.07
N LYS A 151 17.61 0.40 30.97
CA LYS A 151 17.31 1.23 32.14
C LYS A 151 16.31 0.54 33.07
N LYS A 152 15.21 0.02 32.53
CA LYS A 152 14.19 -0.72 33.29
C LYS A 152 14.76 -1.97 33.95
N LEU A 153 15.66 -2.68 33.26
CA LEU A 153 16.34 -3.86 33.80
C LEU A 153 17.18 -3.48 35.03
N LYS A 154 17.99 -2.41 34.94
CA LYS A 154 18.79 -1.91 36.07
C LYS A 154 17.95 -1.45 37.24
N GLU A 155 16.83 -0.77 36.99
CA GLU A 155 15.87 -0.38 38.04
C GLU A 155 15.29 -1.62 38.74
N PHE A 156 14.94 -2.66 37.99
CA PHE A 156 14.44 -3.90 38.55
C PHE A 156 15.49 -4.67 39.37
N GLU A 157 16.73 -4.75 38.88
CA GLU A 157 17.87 -5.33 39.61
C GLU A 157 18.17 -4.57 40.91
N SER A 158 18.09 -3.24 40.88
CA SER A 158 18.30 -2.40 42.07
C SER A 158 17.19 -2.60 43.10
N ASN A 159 15.94 -2.71 42.66
CA ASN A 159 14.79 -2.97 43.55
C ASN A 159 14.75 -4.39 44.11
N MET A 160 15.36 -5.38 43.43
CA MET A 160 15.57 -6.74 43.95
C MET A 160 16.68 -6.80 45.01
N GLY A 161 17.58 -5.82 45.04
CA GLY A 161 18.74 -5.76 45.94
C GLY A 161 18.45 -5.27 47.36
N GLU A 162 17.25 -4.78 47.65
CA GLU A 162 16.86 -4.27 48.99
C GLU A 162 16.06 -5.26 49.85
N ASP A 163 15.72 -6.45 49.35
CA ASP A 163 15.27 -7.56 50.20
C ASP A 163 16.47 -8.33 50.78
N SER A 164 17.36 -7.59 51.44
CA SER A 164 18.27 -8.14 52.46
C SER A 164 17.50 -8.43 53.75
N SER A 165 16.52 -9.34 53.67
CA SER A 165 16.24 -10.26 54.76
C SER A 165 16.15 -11.66 54.16
N GLY A 166 17.31 -12.32 54.11
CA GLY A 166 17.50 -13.62 53.49
C GLY A 166 16.45 -14.64 53.92
N LYS A 167 15.56 -14.99 53.00
CA LYS A 167 14.89 -16.28 52.99
C LYS A 167 14.91 -16.83 51.57
N GLN A 168 15.81 -17.78 51.41
CA GLN A 168 15.94 -18.66 50.27
C GLN A 168 14.63 -19.46 50.14
N PHE A 169 13.77 -19.07 49.20
CA PHE A 169 12.65 -19.90 48.77
C PHE A 169 13.01 -20.55 47.43
N TYR A 170 13.65 -21.73 47.53
CA TYR A 170 13.47 -22.75 46.51
C TYR A 170 12.02 -23.25 46.64
N MET A 171 11.20 -23.00 45.62
CA MET A 171 9.93 -23.72 45.47
C MET A 171 10.17 -24.95 44.61
N ILE A 172 9.87 -26.10 45.23
CA ILE A 172 9.70 -27.43 44.64
C ILE A 172 8.45 -27.40 43.75
#